data_AF-A0A8H6XQ75-F1
#
_entry.id   AF-A0A8H6XQ75-F1
#
_cell.length_a   1.000
_cell.length_b   1.000
_cell.length_c   1.000
_cell.angle_alpha   90.00
_cell.angle_beta   90.00
_cell.angle_gamma   90.00
#
_symmetry.space_group_name_H-M   'P 1'
#
loop_
_entity.id
_entity.type
_entity.pdbx_description
1 polymer ?
#
loop_
_entity_poly.entity_id
_entity_poly.type
_entity_poly.pdbx_seq_one_letter_code
_entity_poly.pdbx_strand_id
1 'polypeptide(L)'
;MLDQDVAIPSKEQYRQLNRLFDGANNNAVYRRVLAANSYPAMPLIVVLRKDIISTNEISGPMALTNDPDAEKTLIHFSAYQMLKKTICMMEACLVPYNILPVHMIQEWINKPLAVLPREEHEAITKRMNMMSEQLEDRTPPLIKKGRTWLQTVKGSVALGEFMVYTLLDPGTVPAGLAKLRKNKSHIAPMLNLCIRAAK
;
A
#
# COMPACT_ATOMS: atom_id res chain seq x y z
N MET A 1 5.73 22.03 31.86
CA MET A 1 6.79 21.67 30.88
C MET A 1 6.72 20.16 30.74
N LEU A 2 6.27 19.51 29.66
CA LEU A 2 5.86 19.87 28.31
C LEU A 2 4.72 18.91 27.96
N ASP A 3 3.47 19.36 27.97
CA ASP A 3 2.41 18.69 27.19
C ASP A 3 2.60 19.13 25.74
N GLN A 4 3.69 18.66 25.12
CA GLN A 4 3.75 18.68 23.67
C GLN A 4 2.90 17.51 23.22
N ASP A 5 1.66 17.82 22.84
CA ASP A 5 0.86 16.97 21.98
C ASP A 5 1.78 16.47 20.86
N VAL A 6 2.16 15.20 20.92
CA VAL A 6 2.86 14.51 19.84
C VAL A 6 1.82 14.42 18.73
N ALA A 7 1.71 15.51 17.95
CA ALA A 7 0.82 15.61 16.81
C ALA A 7 1.16 14.42 15.92
N ILE A 8 0.23 13.46 15.86
CA ILE A 8 0.38 12.25 15.06
C ILE A 8 0.74 12.72 13.66
N PRO A 9 1.91 12.34 13.12
CA PRO A 9 2.32 12.71 11.78
C PRO A 9 1.17 12.46 10.82
N SER A 10 0.77 13.50 10.09
CA SER A 10 -0.52 13.60 9.39
C SER A 10 -0.86 12.32 8.62
N LYS A 11 -2.15 11.97 8.51
CA LYS A 11 -2.65 10.83 7.70
C LYS A 11 -2.00 10.74 6.31
N GLU A 12 -1.52 11.86 5.78
CA GLU A 12 -0.77 11.92 4.53
C GLU A 12 0.61 11.25 4.60
N GLN A 13 1.40 11.44 5.66
CA GLN A 13 2.68 10.75 5.84
C GLN A 13 2.48 9.23 5.93
N TYR A 14 1.43 8.79 6.63
CA TYR A 14 1.05 7.38 6.63
C TYR A 14 0.69 6.86 5.23
N ARG A 15 -0.10 7.62 4.46
CA ARG A 15 -0.42 7.25 3.06
C ARG A 15 0.82 7.19 2.17
N GLN A 16 1.77 8.10 2.36
CA GLN A 16 3.04 8.11 1.63
C GLN A 16 3.87 6.87 1.98
N LEU A 17 3.98 6.52 3.26
CA LEU A 17 4.64 5.28 3.70
C LEU A 17 3.94 4.04 3.14
N ASN A 18 2.61 4.02 3.15
CA ASN A 18 1.84 2.89 2.60
C ASN A 18 2.07 2.74 1.08
N ARG A 19 2.14 3.84 0.34
CA ARG A 19 2.51 3.82 -1.09
C ARG A 19 3.95 3.40 -1.33
N LEU A 20 4.87 3.79 -0.44
CA LEU A 20 6.29 3.42 -0.54
C LEU A 20 6.44 1.90 -0.44
N PHE A 21 5.76 1.28 0.52
CA PHE A 21 5.82 -0.15 0.81
C PHE A 21 4.70 -0.98 0.16
N ASP A 22 4.03 -0.42 -0.85
CA ASP A 22 2.99 -1.13 -1.58
C ASP A 22 3.59 -2.31 -2.37
N GLY A 23 3.18 -3.51 -2.00
CA GLY A 23 3.61 -4.76 -2.62
C GLY A 23 2.99 -5.03 -3.99
N ALA A 24 1.92 -4.32 -4.38
CA ALA A 24 1.14 -4.61 -5.60
C ALA A 24 1.96 -4.55 -6.89
N ASN A 25 3.02 -3.72 -6.92
CA ASN A 25 3.92 -3.59 -8.07
C ASN A 25 5.36 -3.98 -7.71
N ASN A 26 5.54 -5.10 -7.01
CA ASN A 26 6.85 -5.61 -6.56
C ASN A 26 7.71 -4.54 -5.85
N ASN A 27 7.09 -3.69 -5.03
CA ASN A 27 7.76 -2.60 -4.31
C ASN A 27 8.48 -1.61 -5.26
N ALA A 28 7.98 -1.38 -6.47
CA ALA A 28 8.64 -0.53 -7.48
C ALA A 28 8.90 0.91 -7.02
N VAL A 29 8.05 1.47 -6.15
CA VAL A 29 8.26 2.80 -5.56
C VAL A 29 9.44 2.77 -4.60
N TYR A 30 9.42 1.86 -3.61
CA TYR A 30 10.53 1.63 -2.69
C TYR A 30 11.86 1.39 -3.43
N ARG A 31 11.88 0.53 -4.45
CA ARG A 31 13.10 0.25 -5.23
C ARG A 31 13.65 1.49 -5.92
N ARG A 32 12.78 2.32 -6.51
CA ARG A 32 13.18 3.60 -7.12
C ARG A 32 13.76 4.55 -6.08
N VAL A 33 13.12 4.66 -4.92
CA VAL A 33 13.59 5.53 -3.83
C VAL A 33 14.94 5.04 -3.29
N LEU A 34 15.11 3.74 -3.09
CA LEU A 34 16.38 3.16 -2.63
C LEU A 34 17.51 3.35 -3.65
N ALA A 35 17.22 3.22 -4.94
CA ALA A 35 18.21 3.44 -6.01
C ALA A 35 18.56 4.93 -6.21
N ALA A 36 17.63 5.85 -5.89
CA ALA A 36 17.83 7.29 -6.06
C ALA A 36 18.53 7.96 -4.87
N ASN A 37 18.43 7.38 -3.67
CA ASN A 37 18.98 7.96 -2.46
C ASN A 37 20.46 7.59 -2.25
N SER A 38 21.22 8.50 -1.65
CA SER A 38 22.59 8.26 -1.22
C SER A 38 22.65 7.40 0.05
N TYR A 39 23.60 6.48 0.12
CA TYR A 39 23.93 5.71 1.32
C TYR A 39 24.42 6.61 2.46
N PRO A 40 24.22 6.25 3.75
CA PRO A 40 23.77 4.96 4.29
C PRO A 40 22.25 4.76 4.26
N ALA A 41 21.80 3.53 3.98
CA ALA A 41 20.39 3.14 3.94
C ALA A 41 20.19 1.72 4.52
N MET A 42 19.05 1.47 5.17
CA MET A 42 18.68 0.15 5.70
C MET A 42 17.61 -0.47 4.79
N PRO A 43 17.99 -1.39 3.88
CA PRO A 43 17.03 -1.96 2.96
C PRO A 43 16.08 -2.93 3.67
N LEU A 44 14.84 -2.99 3.20
CA LEU A 44 13.88 -4.03 3.57
C LEU A 44 14.35 -5.41 3.08
N ILE A 45 14.91 -6.18 4.00
CA ILE A 45 15.43 -7.53 3.75
C ILE A 45 14.36 -8.47 3.16
N VAL A 46 13.09 -8.30 3.52
CA VAL A 46 11.99 -9.12 2.97
C VAL A 46 11.88 -9.00 1.45
N VAL A 47 12.05 -7.80 0.91
CA VAL A 47 12.00 -7.55 -0.55
C VAL A 47 13.16 -8.26 -1.25
N LEU A 48 14.35 -8.17 -0.67
CA LEU A 48 15.57 -8.78 -1.21
C LEU A 48 15.53 -10.30 -1.13
N ARG A 49 15.04 -10.84 -0.02
CA ARG A 49 14.85 -12.28 0.16
C ARG A 49 13.87 -12.83 -0.89
N LYS A 50 12.79 -12.11 -1.19
CA LYS A 50 11.85 -12.50 -2.25
C LYS A 50 12.54 -12.61 -3.59
N ASP A 51 13.39 -11.64 -3.95
CA ASP A 51 14.14 -11.66 -5.21
C ASP A 51 15.09 -12.86 -5.31
N ILE A 52 15.80 -13.18 -4.22
CA ILE A 52 16.70 -14.34 -4.17
C ILE A 52 15.91 -15.65 -4.34
N ILE A 53 14.80 -15.81 -3.61
CA ILE A 53 13.95 -17.00 -3.69
C ILE A 53 13.41 -17.16 -5.12
N SER A 54 12.80 -16.10 -5.69
CA SER A 54 12.25 -16.17 -7.04
C SER A 54 13.31 -16.43 -8.09
N THR A 55 14.52 -15.91 -7.90
CA THR A 55 15.63 -16.15 -8.85
C THR A 55 16.10 -17.60 -8.78
N ASN A 56 16.22 -18.16 -7.58
CA ASN A 56 16.62 -19.55 -7.38
C ASN A 56 15.60 -20.54 -7.95
N GLU A 57 14.30 -20.24 -7.85
CA GLU A 57 13.23 -21.03 -8.46
C GLU A 57 13.33 -21.06 -10.00
N ILE A 58 13.82 -19.98 -10.62
CA ILE A 58 13.97 -19.86 -12.08
C ILE A 58 15.34 -20.37 -12.58
N SER A 59 16.33 -20.51 -11.70
CA SER A 59 17.73 -20.84 -12.06
C SER A 59 17.96 -22.30 -12.49
N GLY A 60 16.90 -23.08 -12.68
CA GLY A 60 17.00 -24.44 -13.20
C GLY A 60 17.58 -24.48 -14.62
N PRO A 61 18.20 -25.61 -15.02
CA PRO A 61 18.66 -25.79 -16.40
C PRO A 61 17.48 -25.64 -17.36
N MET A 62 17.60 -24.74 -18.34
CA MET A 62 16.63 -24.63 -19.42
C MET A 62 17.02 -25.57 -20.55
N ALA A 63 16.06 -26.36 -21.02
CA ALA A 63 16.22 -27.16 -22.23
C ALA A 63 16.34 -26.21 -23.44
N LEU A 64 17.38 -26.42 -24.26
CA LEU A 64 17.68 -25.59 -25.43
C LEU A 64 16.62 -25.74 -26.53
N THR A 65 15.90 -26.86 -26.54
CA THR A 65 14.99 -27.28 -27.61
C THR A 65 13.85 -28.12 -27.02
N ASN A 66 12.67 -28.09 -27.66
CA ASN A 66 11.58 -29.06 -27.41
C ASN A 66 11.94 -30.50 -27.86
N ASP A 67 13.22 -30.76 -28.10
CA ASP A 67 13.72 -31.98 -28.69
C ASP A 67 14.17 -32.89 -27.53
N PRO A 68 13.50 -34.03 -27.29
CA PRO A 68 13.73 -34.89 -26.13
C PRO A 68 15.14 -35.50 -26.10
N ASP A 69 15.86 -35.49 -27.22
CA ASP A 69 17.21 -36.07 -27.37
C ASP A 69 18.36 -35.05 -27.19
N ALA A 70 18.05 -33.77 -26.93
CA ALA A 70 19.07 -32.75 -26.72
C ALA A 70 19.54 -32.71 -25.24
N GLU A 71 20.56 -33.49 -24.89
CA GLU A 71 21.23 -33.48 -23.57
C GLU A 71 21.90 -32.13 -23.20
N LYS A 72 21.81 -31.11 -24.06
CA LYS A 72 22.42 -29.80 -23.84
C LYS A 72 21.51 -28.91 -23.00
N THR A 73 21.74 -28.96 -21.69
CA THR A 73 21.21 -28.00 -20.73
C THR A 73 22.00 -26.70 -20.78
N LEU A 74 21.32 -25.56 -20.90
CA LEU A 74 21.96 -24.24 -20.77
C LEU A 74 21.79 -23.68 -19.36
N ILE A 75 22.82 -22.94 -18.94
CA ILE A 75 22.77 -22.15 -17.71
C ILE A 75 21.90 -20.92 -17.94
N HIS A 76 20.95 -20.68 -17.04
CA HIS A 76 20.04 -19.54 -17.10
C HIS A 76 20.73 -18.23 -16.65
N PHE A 77 21.59 -17.68 -17.50
CA PHE A 77 22.46 -16.53 -17.16
C PHE A 77 21.71 -15.27 -16.71
N SER A 78 20.49 -15.03 -17.23
CA SER A 78 19.66 -13.89 -16.83
C SER A 78 19.24 -13.94 -15.35
N ALA A 79 19.01 -15.14 -14.79
CA ALA A 79 18.74 -15.30 -13.36
C ALA A 79 19.96 -14.90 -12.53
N TYR A 80 21.17 -15.36 -12.89
CA TYR A 80 22.39 -14.96 -12.20
C TYR A 80 22.65 -13.46 -12.26
N GLN A 81 22.32 -12.79 -13.37
CA GLN A 81 22.41 -11.33 -13.45
C GLN A 81 21.46 -10.63 -12.47
N MET A 82 20.23 -11.14 -12.31
CA MET A 82 19.29 -10.61 -11.32
C MET A 82 19.79 -10.81 -9.90
N LEU A 83 20.29 -12.01 -9.58
CA LEU A 83 20.90 -12.29 -8.27
C LEU A 83 22.07 -11.35 -7.97
N LYS A 84 22.97 -11.17 -8.95
CA LYS A 84 24.11 -10.25 -8.84
C LYS A 84 23.66 -8.82 -8.53
N LYS A 85 22.63 -8.32 -9.21
CA LYS A 85 22.08 -6.97 -8.94
C LYS A 85 21.58 -6.85 -7.50
N THR A 86 20.87 -7.86 -6.99
CA THR A 86 20.38 -7.87 -5.60
C THR A 86 21.54 -7.86 -4.60
N ILE A 87 22.58 -8.68 -4.83
CA ILE A 87 23.77 -8.74 -3.97
C ILE A 87 24.51 -7.40 -3.98
N CYS A 88 24.78 -6.82 -5.16
CA CYS A 88 25.45 -5.53 -5.24
C CYS A 88 24.66 -4.42 -4.53
N MET A 89 23.33 -4.46 -4.59
CA MET A 89 22.50 -3.51 -3.85
C MET A 89 22.61 -3.71 -2.33
N MET A 90 22.70 -4.95 -1.85
CA MET A 90 22.93 -5.26 -0.43
C MET A 90 24.29 -4.74 0.03
N GLU A 91 25.35 -5.03 -0.73
CA GLU A 91 26.71 -4.61 -0.44
C GLU A 91 26.82 -3.08 -0.36
N ALA A 92 26.17 -2.38 -1.30
CA ALA A 92 26.15 -0.93 -1.30
C ALA A 92 25.44 -0.33 -0.08
N CYS A 93 24.52 -1.06 0.57
CA CYS A 93 23.86 -0.64 1.80
C CYS A 93 24.70 -0.87 3.07
N LEU A 94 25.86 -1.54 3.00
CA LEU A 94 26.71 -1.83 4.17
C LEU A 94 27.54 -0.63 4.66
N VAL A 95 27.17 0.59 4.24
CA VAL A 95 27.82 1.83 4.67
C VAL A 95 27.42 2.14 6.11
N PRO A 96 28.38 2.40 7.02
CA PRO A 96 28.08 2.70 8.41
C PRO A 96 27.36 4.04 8.56
N TYR A 97 26.42 4.11 9.50
CA TYR A 97 25.78 5.36 9.87
C TYR A 97 26.72 6.20 10.74
N ASN A 98 26.76 7.52 10.48
CA ASN A 98 27.45 8.48 11.33
C ASN A 98 26.56 8.87 12.53
N ILE A 99 26.21 7.89 13.36
CA ILE A 99 25.37 8.07 14.56
C ILE A 99 26.12 7.48 15.75
N LEU A 100 26.26 8.25 16.82
CA LEU A 100 26.90 7.78 18.04
C LEU A 100 25.96 6.84 18.81
N PRO A 101 26.42 5.63 19.20
CA PRO A 101 25.60 4.70 19.95
C PRO A 101 25.36 5.22 21.37
N VAL A 102 24.10 5.16 21.81
CA VAL A 102 23.71 5.45 23.19
C VAL A 102 23.43 4.12 23.88
N HIS A 103 24.35 3.69 24.75
CA HIS A 103 24.32 2.35 25.36
C HIS A 103 22.99 2.03 26.05
N MET A 104 22.46 2.98 26.84
CA MET A 104 21.19 2.79 27.55
C MET A 104 20.02 2.54 26.60
N ILE A 105 19.98 3.24 25.46
CA ILE A 105 18.93 3.04 24.45
C ILE A 105 19.10 1.68 23.79
N GLN A 106 20.33 1.29 23.48
CA GLN A 106 20.64 0.00 22.88
C GLN A 106 20.25 -1.16 23.81
N GLU A 107 20.57 -1.08 25.10
CA GLU A 107 20.14 -2.08 26.09
C GLU A 107 18.63 -2.13 26.22
N TRP A 108 17.98 -0.97 26.27
CA TRP A 108 16.52 -0.87 26.38
C TRP A 108 15.81 -1.48 25.17
N ILE A 109 16.32 -1.29 23.94
CA ILE A 109 15.78 -1.90 22.72
C ILE A 109 16.05 -3.41 22.69
N ASN A 110 17.25 -3.84 23.08
CA ASN A 110 17.67 -5.25 22.96
C ASN A 110 17.05 -6.15 24.03
N LYS A 111 16.79 -5.64 25.23
CA LYS A 111 16.21 -6.40 26.34
C LYS A 111 14.88 -7.10 25.99
N PRO A 112 13.87 -6.42 25.40
CA PRO A 112 12.64 -7.09 24.98
C PRO A 112 12.84 -8.01 23.76
N LEU A 113 13.75 -7.68 22.84
CA LEU A 113 14.03 -8.50 21.66
C LEU A 113 14.69 -9.84 22.01
N ALA A 114 15.49 -9.89 23.08
CA ALA A 114 16.14 -11.11 23.55
C ALA A 114 15.17 -12.14 24.16
N VAL A 115 13.98 -11.69 24.57
CA VAL A 115 12.98 -12.50 25.30
C VAL A 115 11.73 -12.74 24.44
N LEU A 116 11.85 -12.74 23.11
CA LEU A 116 10.75 -13.14 22.24
C LEU A 116 10.76 -14.67 22.06
N PRO A 117 9.92 -15.42 22.79
CA PRO A 117 9.80 -16.86 22.60
C PRO A 117 9.34 -17.15 21.17
N ARG A 118 10.08 -18.04 20.50
CA ARG A 118 9.87 -18.43 19.10
C ARG A 118 8.48 -19.04 18.83
N GLU A 119 7.80 -19.46 19.89
CA GLU A 119 6.57 -20.26 19.86
C GLU A 119 5.30 -19.44 20.19
N GLU A 120 5.39 -18.13 20.44
CA GLU A 120 4.23 -17.34 20.89
C GLU A 120 3.63 -16.39 19.83
N HIS A 121 4.11 -16.38 18.58
CA HIS A 121 3.65 -15.38 17.61
C HIS A 121 2.12 -15.40 17.43
N GLU A 122 1.53 -16.60 17.31
CA GLU A 122 0.08 -16.76 17.21
C GLU A 122 -0.66 -16.32 18.48
N ALA A 123 -0.13 -16.67 19.65
CA ALA A 123 -0.69 -16.29 20.94
C ALA A 123 -0.65 -14.76 21.16
N ILE A 124 0.47 -14.12 20.81
CA ILE A 124 0.65 -12.67 20.86
C ILE A 124 -0.32 -11.98 19.90
N THR A 125 -0.41 -12.47 18.66
CA THR A 125 -1.33 -11.92 17.65
C THR A 125 -2.77 -12.03 18.13
N LYS A 126 -3.17 -13.18 18.66
CA LYS A 126 -4.51 -13.40 19.21
C LYS A 126 -4.80 -12.47 20.39
N ARG A 127 -3.84 -12.31 21.29
CA ARG A 127 -3.94 -11.40 22.44
C ARG A 127 -4.09 -9.94 21.99
N MET A 128 -3.30 -9.49 21.03
CA MET A 128 -3.38 -8.12 20.48
C MET A 128 -4.71 -7.88 19.78
N ASN A 129 -5.20 -8.82 18.98
CA ASN A 129 -6.50 -8.71 18.33
C ASN A 129 -7.64 -8.62 19.35
N MET A 130 -7.60 -9.44 20.40
CA MET A 130 -8.59 -9.40 21.48
C MET A 130 -8.58 -8.06 22.22
N MET A 131 -7.39 -7.49 22.48
CA MET A 131 -7.29 -6.15 23.07
C MET A 131 -7.83 -5.06 22.14
N SER A 132 -7.57 -5.17 20.83
CA SER A 132 -8.11 -4.23 19.83
C SER A 132 -9.64 -4.25 19.81
N GLU A 133 -10.24 -5.44 19.88
CA GLU A 133 -11.71 -5.61 19.91
C GLU A 133 -12.36 -5.07 21.18
N GLN A 134 -11.61 -5.01 22.29
CA GLN A 134 -12.08 -4.40 23.54
C GLN A 134 -12.04 -2.87 23.51
N LEU A 135 -11.15 -2.29 22.69
CA LEU A 135 -10.99 -0.84 22.56
C LEU A 135 -11.94 -0.24 21.52
N GLU A 136 -12.12 -0.92 20.40
CA GLU A 136 -12.99 -0.50 19.31
C GLU A 136 -13.95 -1.65 18.98
N ASP A 137 -15.25 -1.40 19.17
CA ASP A 137 -16.27 -2.33 18.72
C ASP A 137 -16.08 -2.60 17.23
N ARG A 138 -16.20 -3.87 16.84
CA ARG A 138 -16.23 -4.23 15.42
C ARG A 138 -17.29 -3.39 14.75
N THR A 139 -16.92 -2.66 13.71
CA THR A 139 -17.89 -1.95 12.87
C THR A 139 -19.05 -2.89 12.59
N PRO A 140 -20.30 -2.48 12.89
CA PRO A 140 -21.45 -3.34 12.65
C PRO A 140 -21.40 -3.80 11.19
N PRO A 141 -21.74 -5.08 10.89
CA PRO A 141 -21.76 -5.54 9.52
C PRO A 141 -22.55 -4.51 8.72
N LEU A 142 -22.01 -4.09 7.57
CA LEU A 142 -22.69 -3.15 6.69
C LEU A 142 -24.09 -3.72 6.47
N ILE A 143 -25.08 -3.19 7.19
CA ILE A 143 -26.47 -3.51 6.94
C ILE A 143 -26.62 -3.02 5.52
N LYS A 144 -26.80 -3.95 4.58
CA LYS A 144 -27.23 -3.63 3.21
C LYS A 144 -28.58 -2.94 3.37
N LYS A 145 -28.60 -1.65 3.70
CA LYS A 145 -29.74 -0.79 3.51
C LYS A 145 -30.10 -0.99 2.04
N GLY A 146 -31.27 -1.58 1.81
CA GLY A 146 -31.66 -2.05 0.49
C GLY A 146 -31.39 -0.97 -0.55
N ARG A 147 -30.66 -1.32 -1.61
CA ARG A 147 -30.58 -0.60 -2.89
C ARG A 147 -30.54 0.95 -2.83
N THR A 148 -29.73 1.60 -1.98
CA THR A 148 -29.65 3.08 -1.94
C THR A 148 -28.39 3.69 -2.59
N TRP A 149 -27.77 3.06 -3.59
CA TRP A 149 -26.52 3.60 -4.18
C TRP A 149 -26.53 3.80 -5.70
N LEU A 150 -27.67 3.62 -6.38
CA LEU A 150 -27.80 4.02 -7.79
C LEU A 150 -28.58 5.33 -7.90
N GLN A 151 -28.02 6.41 -7.32
CA GLN A 151 -28.34 7.75 -7.81
C GLN A 151 -27.58 7.95 -9.12
N THR A 152 -28.25 7.68 -10.24
CA THR A 152 -27.72 8.00 -11.56
C THR A 152 -27.73 9.52 -11.73
N VAL A 153 -26.59 10.17 -11.54
CA VAL A 153 -26.45 11.62 -11.77
C VAL A 153 -26.28 11.84 -13.27
N LYS A 154 -27.34 12.30 -13.96
CA LYS A 154 -27.26 12.70 -15.37
C LYS A 154 -27.08 14.22 -15.45
N GLY A 155 -25.83 14.68 -15.44
CA GLY A 155 -25.50 16.09 -15.67
C GLY A 155 -25.43 16.42 -17.16
N SER A 156 -25.98 17.56 -17.56
CA SER A 156 -25.72 18.19 -18.87
C SER A 156 -25.07 19.54 -18.59
N VAL A 157 -23.92 19.79 -19.19
CA VAL A 157 -23.23 21.08 -19.08
C VAL A 157 -23.70 21.95 -20.23
N ALA A 158 -24.74 22.74 -19.98
CA ALA A 158 -25.07 23.88 -20.83
C ALA A 158 -24.71 25.14 -20.05
N LEU A 159 -23.77 25.93 -20.57
CA LEU A 159 -23.48 27.29 -20.10
C LEU A 159 -23.08 27.41 -18.61
N GLY A 160 -22.31 26.46 -18.08
CA GLY A 160 -21.69 26.58 -16.75
C GLY A 160 -22.62 26.34 -15.54
N GLU A 161 -23.88 25.97 -15.75
CA GLU A 161 -24.77 25.51 -14.67
C GLU A 161 -24.79 23.96 -14.62
N PHE A 162 -24.48 23.40 -13.44
CA PHE A 162 -24.59 21.96 -13.19
C PHE A 162 -25.98 21.66 -12.64
N MET A 163 -26.80 20.93 -13.40
CA MET A 163 -28.11 20.49 -12.92
C MET A 163 -28.04 19.05 -12.42
N VAL A 164 -28.28 18.85 -11.12
CA VAL A 164 -28.35 17.53 -10.48
C VAL A 164 -29.82 17.11 -10.40
N TYR A 165 -30.16 16.02 -11.07
CA TYR A 165 -31.49 15.41 -10.96
C TYR A 165 -31.47 14.34 -9.88
N THR A 166 -32.22 14.55 -8.81
CA THR A 166 -32.49 13.49 -7.84
C THR A 166 -33.69 12.70 -8.33
N LEU A 167 -33.47 11.45 -8.74
CA LEU A 167 -34.57 10.53 -9.01
C LEU A 167 -35.16 10.07 -7.68
N LEU A 168 -36.49 10.15 -7.56
CA LEU A 168 -37.21 9.56 -6.45
C LEU A 168 -37.21 8.04 -6.61
N ASP A 169 -37.17 7.34 -5.48
CA ASP A 169 -37.10 5.88 -5.42
C ASP A 169 -38.34 5.28 -6.12
N PRO A 170 -38.19 4.42 -7.14
CA PRO A 170 -39.32 3.92 -7.95
C PRO A 170 -40.40 3.20 -7.13
N GLY A 171 -40.10 2.76 -5.91
CA GLY A 171 -41.08 2.14 -5.00
C GLY A 171 -41.90 3.12 -4.15
N THR A 172 -41.60 4.43 -4.18
CA THR A 172 -42.24 5.42 -3.28
C THR A 172 -43.19 6.38 -3.99
N VAL A 173 -43.30 6.30 -5.32
CA VAL A 173 -44.13 7.22 -6.10
C VAL A 173 -45.34 6.47 -6.67
N PRO A 174 -46.58 6.78 -6.27
CA PRO A 174 -47.76 6.18 -6.88
C PRO A 174 -47.79 6.49 -8.38
N ALA A 175 -48.16 5.49 -9.18
CA ALA A 175 -48.17 5.56 -10.64
C ALA A 175 -48.98 6.77 -11.12
N GLY A 176 -48.29 7.82 -11.58
CA GLY A 176 -48.91 9.04 -12.10
C GLY A 176 -48.26 10.37 -11.66
N LEU A 177 -47.34 10.39 -10.68
CA LEU A 177 -46.78 11.64 -10.13
C LEU A 177 -45.24 11.68 -10.05
N ALA A 178 -44.53 11.16 -11.05
CA ALA A 178 -43.08 11.36 -11.17
C ALA A 178 -42.75 12.79 -11.66
N LYS A 179 -43.04 13.81 -10.85
CA LYS A 179 -42.49 15.16 -11.09
C LYS A 179 -41.03 15.16 -10.62
N LEU A 180 -40.10 15.21 -11.56
CA LEU A 180 -38.67 15.48 -11.32
C LEU A 180 -38.54 16.75 -10.48
N ARG A 181 -38.12 16.62 -9.23
CA ARG A 181 -37.85 17.76 -8.36
C ARG A 181 -36.51 18.36 -8.80
N LYS A 182 -36.56 19.49 -9.52
CA LYS A 182 -35.36 20.23 -9.92
C LYS A 182 -34.86 21.02 -8.72
N ASN A 183 -33.78 20.55 -8.09
CA ASN A 183 -33.02 21.38 -7.17
C ASN A 183 -31.85 22.00 -7.94
N LYS A 184 -31.91 23.31 -8.16
CA LYS A 184 -30.74 24.07 -8.62
C LYS A 184 -29.80 24.22 -7.41
N SER A 185 -28.71 23.48 -7.40
CA SER A 185 -27.62 23.70 -6.46
C SER A 185 -26.46 24.39 -7.19
N HIS A 186 -26.11 25.60 -6.76
CA HIS A 186 -24.87 26.23 -7.18
C HIS A 186 -23.72 25.54 -6.44
N ILE A 187 -23.00 24.66 -7.13
CA ILE A 187 -21.73 24.14 -6.61
C ILE A 187 -20.73 25.29 -6.72
N ALA A 188 -20.26 25.79 -5.57
CA ALA A 188 -19.17 26.76 -5.54
C ALA A 188 -17.97 26.21 -6.34
N PRO A 189 -17.17 27.05 -7.02
CA PRO A 189 -16.16 26.65 -8.00
C PRO A 189 -14.90 26.02 -7.38
N MET A 190 -15.06 25.10 -6.43
CA MET A 190 -13.97 24.33 -5.82
C MET A 190 -13.43 23.23 -6.76
N LEU A 191 -14.13 22.90 -7.85
CA LEU A 191 -13.75 21.81 -8.77
C LEU A 191 -12.87 22.25 -9.96
N ASN A 192 -12.47 23.53 -10.07
CA ASN A 192 -11.61 23.98 -11.16
C ASN A 192 -10.10 23.72 -10.95
N LEU A 193 -9.69 23.14 -9.82
CA LEU A 193 -8.27 22.94 -9.48
C LEU A 193 -7.63 21.67 -10.04
N CYS A 194 -8.38 20.74 -10.63
CA CYS A 194 -7.82 19.47 -11.14
C CYS A 194 -7.58 19.38 -12.65
N ILE A 195 -7.81 20.45 -13.44
CA ILE A 195 -7.64 20.39 -14.92
C ILE A 195 -6.40 21.15 -15.42
N ARG A 196 -5.65 21.85 -14.56
CA ARG A 196 -4.45 22.60 -14.98
C ARG A 196 -3.09 21.98 -14.62
N ALA A 197 -3.06 20.73 -14.15
CA ALA A 197 -1.81 20.01 -13.87
C ALA A 197 -1.37 19.05 -15.00
N ALA A 198 -1.91 19.22 -16.21
CA ALA A 198 -1.51 18.48 -17.40
C ALA A 198 -1.38 19.41 -18.61
N LYS A 199 -0.37 20.29 -18.57
CA LYS A 199 0.27 20.89 -19.75
C LYS A 199 1.73 21.12 -19.44
#